data_AF-A0A941VB20-F1
#
_entry.id   AF-A0A941VB20-F1
#
_cell.length_a   1.000
_cell.length_b   1.000
_cell.length_c   1.000
_cell.angle_alpha   90.00
_cell.angle_beta   90.00
_cell.angle_gamma   90.00
#
_symmetry.space_group_name_H-M   'P 1'
#
loop_
_entity.id
_entity.type
_entity.pdbx_description
1 polymer ?
#
loop_
_entity_poly.entity_id
_entity_poly.type
_entity_poly.pdbx_seq_one_letter_code
_entity_poly.pdbx_strand_id
1 'polypeptide(L)'
;MSVQTLVYPFPEAPSGIASIEVAPGVHWLRFALPWSLNHINLWLLDDGDAVCVVDTGLGDPPSRGLWTELIATLGRPVSRIIVTHYHPDHLGNADWLARATGAPTWLALGEYLLAHAVHAQTSGFDAASMLAHFRRHGLDATRLATMEARGNVYRRGVPTLPAQHQRLLDGDLLRIGGRDWQAIAGYGHSPEHISLYCAEAALLISGDMLLPRITTNISVSAALPDEDSVGRFLASLRRFEPLAADTLVLPAHGLPFRGVHARVGQLFAHHAERDNTLLQALAIPQSAAELLQTLFTRELDAHQLMFAMGEAIAHLNHLWQRGALQRIEENDEPLRYQILPCS
;
A
#
# COMPACT_ATOMS: atom_id res chain seq x y z
N MET A 1 28.27 -8.06 8.77
CA MET A 1 27.30 -9.11 8.36
C MET A 1 27.02 -8.90 6.88
N SER A 2 27.15 -9.90 6.02
CA SER A 2 26.85 -9.71 4.59
C SER A 2 25.39 -9.31 4.45
N VAL A 3 25.11 -8.22 3.73
CA VAL A 3 23.73 -7.86 3.37
C VAL A 3 23.15 -9.04 2.59
N GLN A 4 22.26 -9.82 3.20
CA GLN A 4 21.58 -10.90 2.49
C GLN A 4 20.83 -10.29 1.31
N THR A 5 21.24 -10.69 0.12
CA THR A 5 20.75 -10.13 -1.14
C THR A 5 19.51 -10.90 -1.56
N LEU A 6 18.49 -10.19 -2.03
CA LEU A 6 17.28 -10.81 -2.57
C LEU A 6 17.62 -11.57 -3.86
N VAL A 7 17.00 -12.74 -4.05
CA VAL A 7 17.14 -13.53 -5.28
C VAL A 7 15.92 -13.30 -6.15
N TYR A 8 16.11 -13.05 -7.44
CA TYR A 8 15.03 -12.80 -8.40
C TYR A 8 14.96 -13.94 -9.44
N PRO A 9 14.14 -14.98 -9.23
CA PRO A 9 14.05 -16.11 -10.15
C PRO A 9 13.46 -15.74 -11.52
N PHE A 10 12.73 -14.62 -11.57
CA PHE A 10 12.06 -14.10 -12.77
C PHE A 10 12.63 -12.70 -13.06
N PRO A 11 13.72 -12.60 -13.86
CA PRO A 11 14.40 -11.31 -14.10
C PRO A 11 13.65 -10.41 -15.09
N GLU A 12 12.76 -10.99 -15.91
CA GLU A 12 12.00 -10.30 -16.95
C GLU A 12 10.52 -10.26 -16.60
N ALA A 13 9.88 -9.11 -16.87
CA ALA A 13 8.48 -8.90 -16.55
C ALA A 13 7.58 -9.14 -17.78
N PRO A 14 6.35 -9.63 -17.57
CA PRO A 14 5.35 -9.68 -18.63
C PRO A 14 4.99 -8.29 -19.13
N SER A 15 4.45 -8.22 -20.35
CA SER A 15 3.98 -6.98 -20.97
C SER A 15 2.64 -7.18 -21.66
N GLY A 16 1.80 -6.15 -21.66
CA GLY A 16 0.47 -6.22 -22.27
C GLY A 16 -0.39 -7.27 -21.55
N ILE A 17 -0.97 -8.20 -22.31
CA ILE A 17 -1.78 -9.30 -21.79
C ILE A 17 -0.98 -10.60 -21.57
N ALA A 18 0.31 -10.63 -21.90
CA ALA A 18 1.14 -11.81 -21.65
C ALA A 18 1.24 -12.06 -20.14
N SER A 19 1.31 -13.32 -19.74
CA SER A 19 1.56 -13.71 -18.36
C SER A 19 2.75 -14.65 -18.25
N ILE A 20 3.41 -14.64 -17.08
CA ILE A 20 4.47 -15.59 -16.74
C ILE A 20 3.96 -16.48 -15.62
N GLU A 21 3.97 -17.81 -15.81
CA GLU A 21 3.67 -18.74 -14.74
C GLU A 21 4.85 -18.78 -13.75
N VAL A 22 4.66 -18.24 -12.54
CA VAL A 22 5.71 -18.12 -11.52
C VAL A 22 5.74 -19.31 -10.57
N ALA A 23 4.65 -20.06 -10.52
CA ALA A 23 4.49 -21.35 -9.86
C ALA A 23 3.29 -22.07 -10.51
N PRO A 24 3.16 -23.40 -10.39
CA PRO A 24 2.07 -24.13 -11.06
C PRO A 24 0.69 -23.54 -10.72
N GLY A 25 -0.02 -23.05 -11.75
CA GLY A 25 -1.33 -22.41 -11.65
C GLY A 25 -1.33 -20.99 -11.06
N VAL A 26 -0.17 -20.31 -11.02
CA VAL A 26 -0.02 -18.93 -10.53
C VAL A 26 0.68 -18.10 -11.59
N HIS A 27 -0.05 -17.18 -12.19
CA HIS A 27 0.40 -16.37 -13.31
C HIS A 27 0.55 -14.90 -12.91
N TRP A 28 1.67 -14.33 -13.30
CA TRP A 28 2.02 -12.94 -13.13
C TRP A 28 1.58 -12.12 -14.35
N LEU A 29 0.83 -11.05 -14.11
CA LEU A 29 0.54 -9.98 -15.06
C LEU A 29 1.19 -8.67 -14.59
N ARG A 30 1.46 -7.75 -15.52
CA ARG A 30 1.95 -6.41 -15.16
C ARG A 30 1.30 -5.33 -16.02
N PHE A 31 0.62 -4.40 -15.36
CA PHE A 31 -0.02 -3.25 -16.00
C PHE A 31 0.80 -1.98 -15.75
N ALA A 32 0.77 -1.05 -16.71
CA ALA A 32 1.46 0.23 -16.59
C ALA A 32 0.66 1.20 -15.70
N LEU A 33 1.39 2.09 -15.00
CA LEU A 33 0.82 3.19 -14.22
C LEU A 33 1.39 4.53 -14.72
N PRO A 34 0.61 5.63 -14.71
CA PRO A 34 1.01 6.93 -15.23
C PRO A 34 1.84 7.76 -14.23
N TRP A 35 2.61 7.11 -13.35
CA TRP A 35 3.37 7.76 -12.27
C TRP A 35 4.83 7.28 -12.24
N SER A 36 5.63 7.86 -11.33
CA SER A 36 7.01 7.42 -11.11
C SER A 36 7.11 5.95 -10.68
N LEU A 37 6.15 5.47 -9.88
CA LEU A 37 5.85 4.06 -9.74
C LEU A 37 5.01 3.65 -10.96
N ASN A 38 5.69 3.14 -11.98
CA ASN A 38 5.15 3.08 -13.34
C ASN A 38 4.47 1.75 -13.70
N HIS A 39 4.24 0.87 -12.73
CA HIS A 39 3.58 -0.41 -12.96
C HIS A 39 2.97 -0.98 -11.68
N ILE A 40 2.02 -1.87 -11.85
CA ILE A 40 1.52 -2.79 -10.81
C ILE A 40 1.52 -4.22 -11.36
N ASN A 41 1.86 -5.17 -10.49
CA ASN A 41 1.76 -6.60 -10.73
C ASN A 41 0.40 -7.11 -10.24
N LEU A 42 -0.24 -7.91 -11.07
CA LEU A 42 -1.53 -8.55 -10.79
C LEU A 42 -1.35 -10.06 -10.90
N TRP A 43 -2.22 -10.83 -10.26
CA TRP A 43 -2.08 -12.29 -10.23
C TRP A 43 -3.34 -12.98 -10.73
N LEU A 44 -3.15 -13.98 -11.59
CA LEU A 44 -4.19 -14.93 -11.95
C LEU A 44 -3.85 -16.26 -11.30
N LEU A 45 -4.79 -16.82 -10.54
CA LEU A 45 -4.64 -18.11 -9.89
C LEU A 45 -5.64 -19.08 -10.52
N ASP A 46 -5.17 -20.25 -10.94
CA ASP A 46 -6.07 -21.32 -11.34
C ASP A 46 -7.02 -21.68 -10.20
N ASP A 47 -8.30 -21.86 -10.50
CA ASP A 47 -9.34 -22.21 -9.51
C ASP A 47 -10.29 -23.26 -10.10
N GLY A 48 -9.75 -24.46 -10.35
CA GLY A 48 -10.45 -25.51 -11.10
C GLY A 48 -10.67 -25.08 -12.55
N ASP A 49 -11.90 -25.15 -13.03
CA ASP A 49 -12.26 -24.71 -14.38
C ASP A 49 -12.36 -23.18 -14.52
N ALA A 50 -12.14 -22.43 -13.43
CA ALA A 50 -12.20 -20.97 -13.36
C ALA A 50 -10.85 -20.35 -13.00
N VAL A 51 -10.77 -19.01 -13.00
CA VAL A 51 -9.57 -18.24 -12.60
C VAL A 51 -9.94 -17.25 -11.49
N CYS A 52 -9.13 -17.19 -10.44
CA CYS A 52 -9.20 -16.15 -9.42
C CYS A 52 -8.25 -15.00 -9.80
N VAL A 53 -8.72 -13.76 -9.70
CA VAL A 53 -7.91 -12.55 -9.93
C VAL A 53 -7.49 -11.97 -8.58
N VAL A 54 -6.25 -11.51 -8.45
CA VAL A 54 -5.77 -10.71 -7.31
C VAL A 54 -5.26 -9.35 -7.81
N ASP A 55 -5.89 -8.29 -7.29
CA ASP A 55 -5.76 -6.88 -7.69
C ASP A 55 -6.16 -6.58 -9.15
N THR A 56 -6.42 -5.32 -9.46
CA THR A 56 -7.19 -4.96 -10.69
C THR A 56 -6.62 -3.82 -11.53
N GLY A 57 -5.50 -3.21 -11.15
CA GLY A 57 -4.95 -2.08 -11.88
C GLY A 57 -5.75 -0.79 -11.67
N LEU A 58 -5.20 0.31 -12.21
CA LEU A 58 -5.81 1.63 -12.16
C LEU A 58 -7.11 1.66 -12.95
N GLY A 59 -8.13 2.36 -12.45
CA GLY A 59 -9.45 2.50 -13.08
C GLY A 59 -9.48 3.38 -14.34
N ASP A 60 -8.53 3.20 -15.26
CA ASP A 60 -8.33 4.01 -16.46
C ASP A 60 -8.59 3.23 -17.77
N PRO A 61 -8.74 3.93 -18.91
CA PRO A 61 -8.98 3.27 -20.19
C PRO A 61 -7.88 2.29 -20.61
N PRO A 62 -6.57 2.58 -20.46
CA PRO A 62 -5.51 1.62 -20.78
C PRO A 62 -5.64 0.29 -20.03
N SER A 63 -5.83 0.30 -18.70
CA SER A 63 -5.96 -0.92 -17.90
C SER A 63 -7.20 -1.71 -18.28
N ARG A 64 -8.33 -1.03 -18.55
CA ARG A 64 -9.57 -1.69 -19.01
C ARG A 64 -9.43 -2.31 -20.39
N GLY A 65 -8.63 -1.72 -21.27
CA GLY A 65 -8.30 -2.30 -22.58
C GLY A 65 -7.60 -3.65 -22.42
N LEU A 66 -6.55 -3.70 -21.57
CA LEU A 66 -5.84 -4.95 -21.25
C LEU A 66 -6.78 -5.99 -20.61
N TRP A 67 -7.62 -5.59 -19.66
CA TRP A 67 -8.59 -6.50 -19.07
C TRP A 67 -9.61 -7.03 -20.07
N THR A 68 -10.09 -6.20 -20.99
CA THR A 68 -11.07 -6.60 -22.01
C THR A 68 -10.48 -7.71 -22.90
N GLU A 69 -9.23 -7.54 -23.33
CA GLU A 69 -8.51 -8.53 -24.14
C GLU A 69 -8.17 -9.79 -23.34
N LEU A 70 -7.74 -9.67 -22.08
CA LEU A 70 -7.52 -10.80 -21.18
C LEU A 70 -8.79 -11.63 -20.96
N ILE A 71 -9.93 -11.00 -20.63
CA ILE A 71 -11.20 -11.71 -20.41
C ILE A 71 -11.63 -12.46 -21.67
N ALA A 72 -11.46 -11.86 -22.85
CA ALA A 72 -11.79 -12.51 -24.12
C ALA A 72 -10.90 -13.73 -24.44
N THR A 73 -9.68 -13.77 -23.91
CA THR A 73 -8.67 -14.81 -24.20
C THR A 73 -8.49 -15.84 -23.07
N LEU A 74 -8.97 -15.55 -21.86
CA LEU A 74 -8.87 -16.43 -20.69
C LEU A 74 -9.49 -17.82 -20.92
N GLY A 75 -10.53 -17.91 -21.75
CA GLY A 75 -11.24 -19.17 -22.07
C GLY A 75 -11.95 -19.83 -20.88
N ARG A 76 -11.92 -19.20 -19.70
CA ARG A 76 -12.42 -19.70 -18.42
C ARG A 76 -13.12 -18.56 -17.66
N PRO A 77 -14.18 -18.84 -16.89
CA PRO A 77 -14.83 -17.81 -16.08
C PRO A 77 -13.91 -17.32 -14.96
N VAL A 78 -14.12 -16.08 -14.52
CA VAL A 78 -13.50 -15.57 -13.29
C VAL A 78 -14.32 -16.05 -12.09
N SER A 79 -13.70 -16.74 -11.14
CA SER A 79 -14.40 -17.25 -9.95
C SER A 79 -14.60 -16.18 -8.89
N ARG A 80 -13.59 -15.31 -8.70
CA ARG A 80 -13.58 -14.22 -7.73
C ARG A 80 -12.49 -13.20 -8.04
N ILE A 81 -12.68 -11.99 -7.54
CA ILE A 81 -11.72 -10.89 -7.64
C ILE A 81 -11.31 -10.51 -6.21
N ILE A 82 -10.11 -10.87 -5.80
CA ILE A 82 -9.55 -10.49 -4.51
C ILE A 82 -8.82 -9.17 -4.68
N VAL A 83 -9.07 -8.21 -3.80
CA VAL A 83 -8.34 -6.94 -3.76
C VAL A 83 -7.61 -6.85 -2.42
N THR A 84 -6.30 -6.63 -2.48
CA THR A 84 -5.43 -6.58 -1.30
C THR A 84 -5.77 -5.38 -0.41
N HIS A 85 -5.99 -4.22 -1.01
CA HIS A 85 -6.34 -2.99 -0.29
C HIS A 85 -6.93 -1.90 -1.21
N TYR A 86 -7.37 -0.79 -0.63
CA TYR A 86 -8.18 0.22 -1.31
C TYR A 86 -7.45 1.11 -2.32
N HIS A 87 -6.12 1.09 -2.39
CA HIS A 87 -5.41 2.06 -3.23
C HIS A 87 -5.79 1.92 -4.72
N PRO A 88 -5.74 3.04 -5.48
CA PRO A 88 -6.38 3.10 -6.80
C PRO A 88 -5.88 2.10 -7.83
N ASP A 89 -4.61 1.73 -7.78
CA ASP A 89 -4.01 0.74 -8.65
C ASP A 89 -4.35 -0.70 -8.27
N HIS A 90 -4.88 -0.96 -7.09
CA HIS A 90 -5.34 -2.29 -6.66
C HIS A 90 -6.85 -2.45 -6.86
N LEU A 91 -7.63 -1.47 -6.41
CA LEU A 91 -9.10 -1.49 -6.42
C LEU A 91 -9.72 -0.89 -7.70
N GLY A 92 -8.96 -0.15 -8.50
CA GLY A 92 -9.47 0.76 -9.54
C GLY A 92 -10.42 0.16 -10.57
N ASN A 93 -10.23 -1.11 -10.94
CA ASN A 93 -11.13 -1.83 -11.84
C ASN A 93 -11.96 -2.92 -11.17
N ALA A 94 -11.93 -3.09 -9.85
CA ALA A 94 -12.61 -4.21 -9.19
C ALA A 94 -14.11 -4.27 -9.50
N ASP A 95 -14.80 -3.13 -9.41
CA ASP A 95 -16.21 -3.03 -9.72
C ASP A 95 -16.53 -3.17 -11.22
N TRP A 96 -15.65 -2.64 -12.08
CA TRP A 96 -15.78 -2.80 -13.53
C TRP A 96 -15.61 -4.27 -13.94
N LEU A 97 -14.59 -4.94 -13.39
CA LEU A 97 -14.27 -6.33 -13.64
C LEU A 97 -15.35 -7.28 -13.09
N ALA A 98 -15.88 -6.97 -11.89
CA ALA A 98 -17.00 -7.71 -11.31
C ALA A 98 -18.25 -7.65 -12.20
N ARG A 99 -18.60 -6.47 -12.73
CA ARG A 99 -19.71 -6.36 -13.70
C ARG A 99 -19.44 -7.05 -15.02
N ALA A 100 -18.21 -7.00 -15.52
CA ALA A 100 -17.85 -7.61 -16.79
C ALA A 100 -17.85 -9.15 -16.74
N THR A 101 -17.55 -9.73 -15.57
CA THR A 101 -17.36 -11.18 -15.41
C THR A 101 -18.46 -11.87 -14.59
N GLY A 102 -19.24 -11.10 -13.81
CA GLY A 102 -20.20 -11.63 -12.84
C GLY A 102 -19.56 -12.14 -11.54
N ALA A 103 -18.23 -12.04 -11.40
CA ALA A 103 -17.51 -12.56 -10.24
C ALA A 103 -17.65 -11.64 -9.00
N PRO A 104 -17.77 -12.21 -7.79
CA PRO A 104 -17.79 -11.43 -6.56
C PRO A 104 -16.42 -10.81 -6.25
N THR A 105 -16.43 -9.59 -5.69
CA THR A 105 -15.23 -8.94 -5.14
C THR A 105 -15.03 -9.34 -3.68
N TRP A 106 -13.79 -9.65 -3.31
CA TRP A 106 -13.37 -10.02 -1.97
C TRP A 106 -12.35 -8.99 -1.47
N LEU A 107 -12.61 -8.39 -0.32
CA LEU A 107 -11.70 -7.45 0.34
C LEU A 107 -12.02 -7.34 1.83
N ALA A 108 -11.07 -6.83 2.60
CA ALA A 108 -11.28 -6.54 4.01
C ALA A 108 -12.29 -5.39 4.20
N LEU A 109 -12.97 -5.40 5.35
CA LEU A 109 -14.03 -4.42 5.61
C LEU A 109 -13.46 -3.01 5.80
N GLY A 110 -12.31 -2.87 6.45
CA GLY A 110 -11.63 -1.58 6.60
C GLY A 110 -11.30 -0.94 5.24
N GLU A 111 -10.80 -1.75 4.31
CA GLU A 111 -10.48 -1.33 2.95
C GLU A 111 -11.73 -0.91 2.17
N TYR A 112 -12.80 -1.70 2.27
CA TYR A 112 -14.08 -1.40 1.62
C TYR A 112 -14.66 -0.07 2.12
N LEU A 113 -14.78 0.10 3.43
CA LEU A 113 -15.39 1.29 4.01
C LEU A 113 -14.56 2.55 3.74
N LEU A 114 -13.24 2.46 3.83
CA LEU A 114 -12.36 3.59 3.53
C LEU A 114 -12.43 4.00 2.05
N ALA A 115 -12.48 3.03 1.13
CA ALA A 115 -12.65 3.30 -0.30
C ALA A 115 -13.91 4.13 -0.57
N HIS A 116 -15.04 3.74 0.03
CA HIS A 116 -16.32 4.47 -0.09
C HIS A 116 -16.25 5.85 0.55
N ALA A 117 -15.65 5.98 1.73
CA ALA A 117 -15.49 7.25 2.43
C ALA A 117 -14.66 8.28 1.63
N VAL A 118 -13.50 7.86 1.11
CA VAL A 118 -12.61 8.72 0.30
C VAL A 118 -13.24 9.05 -1.05
N HIS A 119 -13.91 8.09 -1.70
CA HIS A 119 -14.62 8.32 -2.96
C HIS A 119 -15.75 9.33 -2.81
N ALA A 120 -16.54 9.20 -1.75
CA ALA A 120 -17.67 10.08 -1.44
C ALA A 120 -17.26 11.40 -0.75
N GLN A 121 -15.99 11.58 -0.37
CA GLN A 121 -15.50 12.73 0.39
C GLN A 121 -16.29 12.93 1.68
N THR A 122 -16.51 11.86 2.44
CA THR A 122 -17.15 11.94 3.76
C THR A 122 -16.24 12.63 4.77
N SER A 123 -16.83 13.29 5.77
CA SER A 123 -16.10 14.00 6.82
C SER A 123 -14.93 13.19 7.40
N GLY A 124 -13.75 13.82 7.47
CA GLY A 124 -12.49 13.20 7.94
C GLY A 124 -11.70 12.47 6.85
N PHE A 125 -12.35 12.12 5.73
CA PHE A 125 -11.75 11.45 4.57
C PHE A 125 -11.84 12.29 3.29
N ASP A 126 -12.29 13.54 3.41
CA ASP A 126 -12.35 14.51 2.34
C ASP A 126 -11.04 15.31 2.19
N ALA A 127 -10.89 15.96 1.04
CA ALA A 127 -9.71 16.77 0.73
C ALA A 127 -9.50 17.93 1.72
N ALA A 128 -10.57 18.58 2.19
CA ALA A 128 -10.45 19.72 3.10
C ALA A 128 -9.91 19.28 4.47
N SER A 129 -10.34 18.13 4.97
CA SER A 129 -9.82 17.51 6.20
C SER A 129 -8.32 17.22 6.08
N MET A 130 -7.87 16.62 4.96
CA MET A 130 -6.45 16.36 4.73
C MET A 130 -5.62 17.66 4.59
N LEU A 131 -6.14 18.68 3.92
CA LEU A 131 -5.47 19.98 3.80
C LEU A 131 -5.38 20.71 5.15
N ALA A 132 -6.43 20.63 5.97
CA ALA A 132 -6.40 21.17 7.33
C ALA A 132 -5.39 20.44 8.22
N HIS A 133 -5.29 19.11 8.08
CA HIS A 133 -4.27 18.31 8.74
C HIS A 133 -2.85 18.74 8.32
N PHE A 134 -2.56 18.83 7.02
CA PHE A 134 -1.23 19.29 6.57
C PHE A 134 -0.92 20.74 6.96
N ARG A 135 -1.91 21.63 6.99
CA ARG A 135 -1.75 23.00 7.53
C ARG A 135 -1.35 22.97 8.99
N ARG A 136 -2.03 22.16 9.81
CA ARG A 136 -1.68 21.97 11.24
C ARG A 136 -0.24 21.45 11.40
N HIS A 137 0.27 20.71 10.43
CA HIS A 137 1.65 20.22 10.41
C HIS A 137 2.65 21.14 9.65
N GLY A 138 2.27 22.40 9.39
CA GLY A 138 3.17 23.46 8.93
C GLY A 138 3.28 23.61 7.41
N LEU A 139 2.46 22.92 6.61
CA LEU A 139 2.52 23.06 5.16
C LEU A 139 2.01 24.45 4.72
N ASP A 140 2.77 25.13 3.85
CA ASP A 140 2.48 26.49 3.42
C ASP A 140 1.24 26.61 2.54
N ALA A 141 0.66 27.82 2.51
CA ALA A 141 -0.58 28.11 1.78
C ALA A 141 -0.47 27.88 0.26
N THR A 142 0.69 28.12 -0.35
CA THR A 142 0.89 27.94 -1.80
C THR A 142 0.84 26.46 -2.17
N ARG A 143 1.51 25.60 -1.41
CA ARG A 143 1.45 24.14 -1.59
C ARG A 143 0.06 23.60 -1.31
N LEU A 144 -0.60 24.06 -0.24
CA LEU A 144 -1.97 23.67 0.07
C LEU A 144 -2.96 24.02 -1.06
N ALA A 145 -2.89 25.24 -1.60
CA ALA A 145 -3.74 25.66 -2.72
C ALA A 145 -3.52 24.80 -3.97
N THR A 146 -2.26 24.41 -4.24
CA THR A 146 -1.93 23.50 -5.35
C THR A 146 -2.57 22.12 -5.16
N MET A 147 -2.58 21.61 -3.92
CA MET A 147 -3.20 20.32 -3.61
C MET A 147 -4.73 20.39 -3.69
N GLU A 148 -5.33 21.47 -3.20
CA GLU A 148 -6.77 21.74 -3.28
C GLU A 148 -7.28 21.75 -4.73
N ALA A 149 -6.57 22.42 -5.62
CA ALA A 149 -6.93 22.52 -7.03
C ALA A 149 -7.00 21.17 -7.77
N ARG A 150 -6.39 20.10 -7.22
CA ARG A 150 -6.41 18.75 -7.83
C ARG A 150 -7.74 18.01 -7.62
N GLY A 151 -8.55 18.45 -6.66
CA GLY A 151 -9.81 17.80 -6.28
C GLY A 151 -9.64 16.35 -5.83
N ASN A 152 -10.71 15.55 -5.92
CA ASN A 152 -10.67 14.13 -5.54
C ASN A 152 -9.92 13.28 -6.59
N VAL A 153 -8.59 13.20 -6.45
CA VAL A 153 -7.71 12.39 -7.31
C VAL A 153 -8.06 10.90 -7.21
N TYR A 154 -8.43 10.42 -6.02
CA TYR A 154 -8.76 9.02 -5.78
C TYR A 154 -9.91 8.55 -6.68
N ARG A 155 -10.99 9.34 -6.78
CA ARG A 155 -12.13 9.03 -7.66
C ARG A 155 -11.78 8.94 -9.15
N ARG A 156 -10.69 9.57 -9.60
CA ARG A 156 -10.21 9.39 -10.98
C ARG A 156 -9.55 8.03 -11.20
N GLY A 157 -8.84 7.52 -10.19
CA GLY A 157 -8.22 6.19 -10.23
C GLY A 157 -9.18 5.06 -9.85
N VAL A 158 -10.26 5.38 -9.13
CA VAL A 158 -11.34 4.43 -8.77
C VAL A 158 -12.69 5.05 -9.17
N PRO A 159 -13.07 5.02 -10.47
CA PRO A 159 -14.27 5.71 -10.94
C PRO A 159 -15.56 5.18 -10.31
N THR A 160 -15.61 3.88 -10.05
CA THR A 160 -16.76 3.18 -9.49
C THR A 160 -16.30 2.18 -8.43
N LEU A 161 -17.17 1.88 -7.46
CA LEU A 161 -16.87 1.01 -6.33
C LEU A 161 -17.87 -0.14 -6.27
N PRO A 162 -17.46 -1.35 -5.83
CA PRO A 162 -18.39 -2.44 -5.63
C PRO A 162 -19.43 -2.04 -4.58
N ALA A 163 -20.71 -2.31 -4.86
CA ALA A 163 -21.80 -2.07 -3.89
C ALA A 163 -21.92 -3.19 -2.85
N GLN A 164 -21.31 -4.35 -3.12
CA GLN A 164 -21.29 -5.53 -2.27
C GLN A 164 -19.90 -6.16 -2.34
N HIS A 165 -19.50 -6.83 -1.27
CA HIS A 165 -18.26 -7.60 -1.24
C HIS A 165 -18.40 -8.82 -0.34
N GLN A 166 -17.55 -9.82 -0.59
CA GLN A 166 -17.26 -10.89 0.35
C GLN A 166 -16.15 -10.39 1.29
N ARG A 167 -16.42 -10.39 2.59
CA ARG A 167 -15.48 -9.88 3.58
C ARG A 167 -14.34 -10.87 3.77
N LEU A 168 -13.12 -10.37 3.72
CA LEU A 168 -11.92 -11.07 4.17
C LEU A 168 -11.57 -10.66 5.60
N LEU A 169 -11.15 -11.64 6.39
CA LEU A 169 -10.65 -11.47 7.74
C LEU A 169 -9.23 -12.04 7.85
N ASP A 170 -8.53 -11.61 8.89
CA ASP A 170 -7.27 -12.20 9.25
C ASP A 170 -7.41 -13.71 9.56
N GLY A 171 -6.52 -14.52 8.99
CA GLY A 171 -6.49 -15.96 9.22
C GLY A 171 -7.48 -16.76 8.38
N ASP A 172 -8.36 -16.13 7.59
CA ASP A 172 -9.25 -16.82 6.66
C ASP A 172 -8.45 -17.75 5.73
N LEU A 173 -8.96 -18.96 5.50
CA LEU A 173 -8.39 -19.92 4.56
C LEU A 173 -9.20 -19.94 3.28
N LEU A 174 -8.60 -19.47 2.19
CA LEU A 174 -9.17 -19.48 0.87
C LEU A 174 -8.67 -20.69 0.09
N ARG A 175 -9.60 -21.58 -0.26
CA ARG A 175 -9.33 -22.71 -1.15
C ARG A 175 -9.33 -22.21 -2.60
N ILE A 176 -8.15 -22.16 -3.23
CA ILE A 176 -7.97 -21.70 -4.62
C ILE A 176 -7.04 -22.69 -5.32
N GLY A 177 -7.49 -23.28 -6.42
CA GLY A 177 -6.60 -24.06 -7.31
C GLY A 177 -5.97 -25.30 -6.69
N GLY A 178 -6.67 -25.98 -5.79
CA GLY A 178 -6.06 -27.14 -5.12
C GLY A 178 -5.41 -26.79 -3.76
N ARG A 179 -5.20 -25.51 -3.44
CA ARG A 179 -4.35 -25.08 -2.31
C ARG A 179 -5.09 -24.17 -1.34
N ASP A 180 -4.64 -24.20 -0.09
CA ASP A 180 -5.08 -23.27 0.95
C ASP A 180 -4.20 -22.02 0.95
N TRP A 181 -4.84 -20.87 0.80
CA TRP A 181 -4.22 -19.55 0.91
C TRP A 181 -4.73 -18.89 2.19
N GLN A 182 -3.84 -18.65 3.14
CA GLN A 182 -4.16 -17.94 4.37
C GLN A 182 -4.11 -16.43 4.13
N ALA A 183 -5.19 -15.73 4.49
CA ALA A 183 -5.20 -14.28 4.56
C ALA A 183 -4.38 -13.80 5.77
N ILE A 184 -3.44 -12.88 5.53
CA ILE A 184 -2.62 -12.25 6.56
C ILE A 184 -2.92 -10.75 6.51
N ALA A 185 -3.63 -10.26 7.53
CA ALA A 185 -3.92 -8.84 7.66
C ALA A 185 -2.65 -8.02 7.98
N GLY A 186 -2.52 -6.86 7.36
CA GLY A 186 -1.47 -5.88 7.59
C GLY A 186 -2.05 -4.49 7.86
N TYR A 187 -1.36 -3.73 8.69
CA TYR A 187 -1.77 -2.40 9.12
C TYR A 187 -0.64 -1.39 8.92
N GLY A 188 -0.98 -0.10 8.96
CA GLY A 188 -0.02 1.02 8.86
C GLY A 188 0.18 1.54 7.44
N HIS A 189 0.18 0.66 6.43
CA HIS A 189 0.12 1.08 5.02
C HIS A 189 -1.29 1.51 4.61
N SER A 190 -2.28 0.70 4.99
CA SER A 190 -3.71 0.86 4.71
C SER A 190 -4.51 0.31 5.91
N PRO A 191 -5.85 0.51 5.99
CA PRO A 191 -6.61 0.22 7.20
C PRO A 191 -6.70 -1.27 7.57
N GLU A 192 -6.66 -2.19 6.60
CA GLU A 192 -6.77 -3.64 6.81
C GLU A 192 -6.25 -4.42 5.57
N HIS A 193 -5.01 -4.18 5.16
CA HIS A 193 -4.39 -4.80 3.97
C HIS A 193 -4.43 -6.33 4.07
N ILE A 194 -4.74 -7.05 2.98
CA ILE A 194 -4.67 -8.52 2.94
C ILE A 194 -3.54 -9.00 2.04
N SER A 195 -2.55 -9.67 2.64
CA SER A 195 -1.62 -10.55 1.92
C SER A 195 -2.16 -11.99 1.90
N LEU A 196 -1.78 -12.79 0.90
CA LEU A 196 -2.19 -14.20 0.78
C LEU A 196 -0.96 -15.12 0.82
N TYR A 197 -0.92 -16.04 1.78
CA TYR A 197 0.17 -17.00 1.93
C TYR A 197 -0.28 -18.44 1.66
N CYS A 198 0.39 -19.11 0.73
CA CYS A 198 0.22 -20.54 0.50
C CYS A 198 1.45 -21.28 1.03
N ALA A 199 1.30 -21.95 2.18
CA ALA A 199 2.39 -22.69 2.83
C ALA A 199 2.85 -23.89 1.98
N GLU A 200 1.92 -24.63 1.38
CA GLU A 200 2.21 -25.82 0.54
C GLU A 200 3.14 -25.50 -0.63
N ALA A 201 2.94 -24.34 -1.28
CA ALA A 201 3.73 -23.90 -2.42
C ALA A 201 4.84 -22.90 -2.05
N ALA A 202 4.96 -22.53 -0.77
CA ALA A 202 5.83 -21.47 -0.28
C ALA A 202 5.70 -20.16 -1.10
N LEU A 203 4.45 -19.70 -1.30
CA LEU A 203 4.14 -18.48 -2.06
C LEU A 203 3.51 -17.42 -1.15
N LEU A 204 3.94 -16.17 -1.29
CA LEU A 204 3.34 -15.02 -0.63
C LEU A 204 2.95 -13.96 -1.66
N ILE A 205 1.65 -13.74 -1.89
CA ILE A 205 1.19 -12.51 -2.53
C ILE A 205 1.16 -11.43 -1.45
N SER A 206 2.22 -10.61 -1.43
CA SER A 206 2.43 -9.67 -0.33
C SER A 206 1.63 -8.37 -0.48
N GLY A 207 1.08 -8.10 -1.67
CA GLY A 207 0.57 -6.77 -2.02
C GLY A 207 1.66 -5.73 -1.79
N ASP A 208 1.30 -4.65 -1.10
CA ASP A 208 2.20 -3.53 -0.79
C ASP A 208 2.92 -3.66 0.56
N MET A 209 2.64 -4.70 1.35
CA MET A 209 3.29 -4.88 2.65
C MET A 209 4.77 -5.27 2.56
N LEU A 210 5.21 -5.88 1.46
CA LEU A 210 6.61 -6.32 1.29
C LEU A 210 7.08 -6.16 -0.17
N LEU A 211 7.69 -5.01 -0.47
CA LEU A 211 8.17 -4.66 -1.80
C LEU A 211 9.71 -4.78 -1.88
N PRO A 212 10.31 -5.29 -2.97
CA PRO A 212 11.73 -5.65 -3.01
C PRO A 212 12.71 -4.46 -3.07
N ARG A 213 12.33 -3.38 -3.78
CA ARG A 213 13.24 -2.25 -4.07
C ARG A 213 12.83 -0.95 -3.38
N ILE A 214 11.53 -0.69 -3.29
CA ILE A 214 10.98 0.50 -2.64
C ILE A 214 10.45 0.14 -1.26
N THR A 215 10.28 1.16 -0.42
CA THR A 215 9.62 1.03 0.87
C THR A 215 8.13 1.24 0.68
N THR A 216 7.34 0.56 1.50
CA THR A 216 5.89 0.74 1.56
C THR A 216 5.60 2.14 2.07
N ASN A 217 4.71 2.87 1.41
CA ASN A 217 4.28 4.17 1.92
C ASN A 217 3.50 3.97 3.23
N ILE A 218 3.86 4.73 4.27
CA ILE A 218 3.17 4.71 5.56
C ILE A 218 2.71 6.13 5.81
N SER A 219 1.40 6.36 5.89
CA SER A 219 0.86 7.70 6.07
C SER A 219 -0.16 7.77 7.21
N VAL A 220 -0.33 8.96 7.74
CA VAL A 220 -1.35 9.28 8.75
C VAL A 220 -2.52 9.98 8.06
N SER A 221 -3.73 9.53 8.38
CA SER A 221 -4.96 10.14 7.86
C SER A 221 -5.43 11.27 8.75
N ALA A 222 -6.15 12.24 8.19
CA ALA A 222 -6.77 13.32 8.97
C ALA A 222 -7.83 12.81 9.97
N ALA A 223 -8.47 11.67 9.68
CA ALA A 223 -9.44 11.04 10.58
C ALA A 223 -8.80 10.36 11.80
N LEU A 224 -7.51 9.99 11.70
CA LEU A 224 -6.74 9.35 12.77
C LEU A 224 -5.40 10.10 12.95
N PRO A 225 -5.43 11.39 13.34
CA PRO A 225 -4.27 12.29 13.24
C PRO A 225 -3.11 11.89 14.16
N ASP A 226 -3.38 11.10 15.19
CA ASP A 226 -2.42 10.65 16.20
C ASP A 226 -2.03 9.18 16.00
N GLU A 227 -2.31 8.57 14.85
CA GLU A 227 -2.02 7.15 14.64
C GLU A 227 -0.51 6.86 14.56
N ASP A 228 -0.06 5.81 15.25
CA ASP A 228 1.28 5.23 15.08
C ASP A 228 1.31 4.25 13.89
N SER A 229 1.16 4.78 12.68
CA SER A 229 1.14 3.98 11.46
C SER A 229 2.46 3.21 11.24
N VAL A 230 3.60 3.78 11.64
CA VAL A 230 4.91 3.11 11.55
C VAL A 230 4.95 1.92 12.51
N GLY A 231 4.56 2.10 13.77
CA GLY A 231 4.50 1.02 14.74
C GLY A 231 3.57 -0.12 14.29
N ARG A 232 2.40 0.20 13.74
CA ARG A 232 1.48 -0.78 13.15
C ARG A 232 2.08 -1.52 11.96
N PHE A 233 2.78 -0.82 11.07
CA PHE A 233 3.45 -1.42 9.92
C PHE A 233 4.57 -2.37 10.35
N LEU A 234 5.43 -1.93 11.26
CA LEU A 234 6.51 -2.76 11.81
C LEU A 234 5.97 -4.00 12.54
N ALA A 235 4.88 -3.87 13.30
CA ALA A 235 4.21 -5.01 13.92
C ALA A 235 3.64 -5.98 12.87
N SER A 236 3.11 -5.46 11.76
CA SER A 236 2.59 -6.26 10.65
C SER A 236 3.69 -7.01 9.90
N LEU A 237 4.86 -6.40 9.70
CA LEU A 237 6.00 -7.06 9.07
C LEU A 237 6.48 -8.30 9.85
N ARG A 238 6.35 -8.30 11.18
CA ARG A 238 6.69 -9.48 12.00
C ARG A 238 5.87 -10.71 11.65
N ARG A 239 4.69 -10.53 11.06
CA ARG A 239 3.84 -11.65 10.61
C ARG A 239 4.45 -12.43 9.45
N PHE A 240 5.46 -11.89 8.78
CA PHE A 240 6.20 -12.58 7.73
C PHE A 240 7.43 -13.34 8.27
N GLU A 241 7.82 -13.14 9.53
CA GLU A 241 8.96 -13.86 10.16
C GLU A 241 8.73 -15.38 10.24
N PRO A 242 7.52 -15.90 10.56
CA PRO A 242 7.28 -17.34 10.62
C PRO A 242 7.23 -18.06 9.27
N LEU A 243 7.19 -17.30 8.15
CA LEU A 243 7.09 -17.90 6.81
C LEU A 243 8.37 -18.66 6.46
N ALA A 244 8.25 -19.69 5.61
CA ALA A 244 9.39 -20.47 5.15
C ALA A 244 10.46 -19.57 4.51
N ALA A 245 11.74 -19.79 4.82
CA ALA A 245 12.84 -18.93 4.37
C ALA A 245 12.99 -18.91 2.84
N ASP A 246 12.59 -20.00 2.18
CA ASP A 246 12.57 -20.13 0.74
C ASP A 246 11.31 -19.54 0.10
N THR A 247 10.36 -18.95 0.84
CA THR A 247 9.12 -18.36 0.27
C THR A 247 9.41 -17.44 -0.93
N LEU A 248 8.73 -17.70 -2.05
CA LEU A 248 8.68 -16.81 -3.21
C LEU A 248 7.64 -15.73 -2.95
N VAL A 249 8.11 -14.49 -2.81
CA VAL A 249 7.28 -13.30 -2.64
C VAL A 249 6.88 -12.78 -4.01
N LEU A 250 5.59 -12.50 -4.14
CA LEU A 250 4.87 -12.01 -5.30
C LEU A 250 4.37 -10.58 -4.97
N PRO A 251 5.24 -9.56 -5.07
CA PRO A 251 4.93 -8.20 -4.65
C PRO A 251 4.08 -7.46 -5.68
N ALA A 252 3.26 -6.49 -5.26
CA ALA A 252 2.50 -5.67 -6.21
C ALA A 252 3.40 -4.74 -7.05
N HIS A 253 4.61 -4.42 -6.59
CA HIS A 253 5.59 -3.66 -7.36
C HIS A 253 6.96 -4.33 -7.36
N GLY A 254 7.69 -4.22 -8.48
CA GLY A 254 8.99 -4.88 -8.67
C GLY A 254 8.86 -6.30 -9.20
N LEU A 255 9.91 -7.11 -9.03
CA LEU A 255 9.97 -8.48 -9.54
C LEU A 255 9.68 -9.48 -8.42
N PRO A 256 9.11 -10.66 -8.72
CA PRO A 256 9.06 -11.77 -7.78
C PRO A 256 10.43 -12.10 -7.22
N PHE A 257 10.52 -12.36 -5.91
CA PHE A 257 11.80 -12.55 -5.24
C PHE A 257 11.74 -13.57 -4.09
N ARG A 258 12.90 -14.16 -3.75
CA ARG A 258 13.10 -14.91 -2.51
C ARG A 258 13.98 -14.11 -1.55
N GLY A 259 13.86 -14.41 -0.26
CA GLY A 259 14.55 -13.68 0.82
C GLY A 259 13.60 -12.83 1.65
N VAL A 260 12.44 -13.39 2.02
CA VAL A 260 11.41 -12.71 2.84
C VAL A 260 11.99 -12.12 4.13
N HIS A 261 12.75 -12.91 4.90
CA HIS A 261 13.34 -12.46 6.17
C HIS A 261 14.39 -11.37 5.98
N ALA A 262 15.20 -11.48 4.93
CA ALA A 262 16.19 -10.46 4.59
C ALA A 262 15.49 -9.13 4.26
N ARG A 263 14.39 -9.16 3.49
CA ARG A 263 13.65 -7.94 3.15
C ARG A 263 12.95 -7.33 4.37
N VAL A 264 12.36 -8.15 5.24
CA VAL A 264 11.78 -7.68 6.51
C VAL A 264 12.84 -6.96 7.35
N GLY A 265 14.01 -7.56 7.53
CA GLY A 265 15.13 -6.94 8.27
C GLY A 265 15.61 -5.62 7.67
N GLN A 266 15.66 -5.52 6.33
CA GLN A 266 15.99 -4.28 5.64
C GLN A 266 14.97 -3.16 5.91
N LEU A 267 13.67 -3.49 5.96
CA LEU A 267 12.62 -2.49 6.25
C LEU A 267 12.68 -2.02 7.71
N PHE A 268 12.92 -2.93 8.67
CA PHE A 268 13.17 -2.54 10.06
C PHE A 268 14.36 -1.59 10.19
N ALA A 269 15.48 -1.91 9.53
CA ALA A 269 16.67 -1.07 9.54
C ALA A 269 16.40 0.31 8.90
N HIS A 270 15.69 0.33 7.77
CA HIS A 270 15.32 1.56 7.07
C HIS A 270 14.50 2.51 7.95
N HIS A 271 13.43 2.03 8.59
CA HIS A 271 12.60 2.90 9.43
C HIS A 271 13.34 3.36 10.69
N ALA A 272 14.20 2.52 11.28
CA ALA A 272 15.08 2.94 12.37
C ALA A 272 16.08 4.03 11.95
N GLU A 273 16.62 3.95 10.73
CA GLU A 273 17.50 4.99 10.17
C GLU A 273 16.76 6.31 9.96
N ARG A 274 15.52 6.27 9.45
CA ARG A 274 14.68 7.48 9.29
C ARG A 274 14.32 8.13 10.63
N ASP A 275 13.96 7.30 11.63
CA ASP A 275 13.74 7.76 12.99
C ASP A 275 14.98 8.48 13.55
N ASN A 276 16.16 7.86 13.43
CA ASN A 276 17.42 8.46 13.86
C ASN A 276 17.74 9.75 13.11
N THR A 277 17.45 9.80 11.81
CA THR A 277 17.67 10.99 10.97
C THR A 277 16.82 12.17 11.47
N LEU A 278 15.55 11.94 11.82
CA LEU A 278 14.69 12.97 12.40
C LEU A 278 15.18 13.43 13.78
N LEU A 279 15.54 12.47 14.65
CA LEU A 279 16.08 12.79 15.98
C LEU A 279 17.35 13.62 15.89
N GLN A 280 18.24 13.37 14.91
CA GLN A 280 19.46 14.15 14.72
C GLN A 280 19.18 15.56 14.16
N ALA A 281 18.12 15.74 13.38
CA ALA A 281 17.76 17.03 12.81
C ALA A 281 17.07 17.97 13.83
N LEU A 282 16.39 17.41 14.83
CA LEU A 282 15.59 18.14 15.82
C LEU A 282 16.43 18.83 16.91
N ALA A 283 17.20 19.86 16.53
CA ALA A 283 17.95 20.71 17.48
C ALA A 283 17.08 21.79 18.16
N ILE A 284 16.02 22.22 17.46
CA ILE A 284 15.00 23.16 17.95
C ILE A 284 13.61 22.57 17.63
N PRO A 285 12.52 23.07 18.23
CA PRO A 285 11.18 22.61 17.89
C PRO A 285 10.83 22.83 16.41
N GLN A 286 10.49 21.75 15.69
CA GLN A 286 10.13 21.82 14.26
C GLN A 286 8.85 21.04 13.94
N SER A 287 8.12 21.53 12.95
CA SER A 287 6.94 20.90 12.36
C SER A 287 7.33 19.82 11.33
N ALA A 288 6.36 18.99 10.93
CA ALA A 288 6.58 17.97 9.91
C ALA A 288 6.99 18.59 8.56
N ALA A 289 6.39 19.72 8.19
CA ALA A 289 6.72 20.43 6.96
C ALA A 289 8.17 20.95 6.94
N GLU A 290 8.67 21.47 8.07
CA GLU A 290 10.06 21.93 8.21
C GLU A 290 11.07 20.76 8.13
N LEU A 291 10.65 19.54 8.48
CA LEU A 291 11.48 18.33 8.46
C LEU A 291 11.39 17.52 7.15
N LEU A 292 10.55 17.94 6.20
CA LEU A 292 10.39 17.22 4.93
C LEU A 292 11.72 17.03 4.19
N GLN A 293 12.54 18.09 4.10
CA GLN A 293 13.82 18.03 3.38
C GLN A 293 14.86 17.14 4.06
N THR A 294 14.70 16.86 5.35
CA THR A 294 15.54 15.93 6.10
C THR A 294 15.30 14.49 5.64
N LEU A 295 14.04 14.15 5.36
CA LEU A 295 13.64 12.80 4.92
C LEU A 295 13.67 12.63 3.40
N PHE A 296 13.39 13.71 2.67
CA PHE A 296 13.26 13.70 1.22
C PHE A 296 14.10 14.83 0.62
N THR A 297 15.29 14.49 0.14
CA THR A 297 16.28 15.45 -0.35
C THR A 297 16.00 15.98 -1.76
N ARG A 298 15.05 15.38 -2.48
CA ARG A 298 14.65 15.79 -3.84
C ARG A 298 13.48 16.77 -3.82
N GLU A 299 13.33 17.56 -4.89
CA GLU A 299 12.10 18.31 -5.10
C GLU A 299 10.90 17.36 -5.25
N LEU A 300 9.79 17.73 -4.63
CA LEU A 300 8.56 16.95 -4.59
C LEU A 300 7.47 17.68 -5.36
N ASP A 301 6.86 17.01 -6.33
CA ASP A 301 5.62 17.50 -6.94
C ASP A 301 4.44 17.40 -5.94
N ALA A 302 3.29 17.98 -6.30
CA ALA A 302 2.10 17.99 -5.43
C ALA A 302 1.55 16.59 -5.11
N HIS A 303 1.80 15.58 -5.95
CA HIS A 303 1.42 14.19 -5.68
C HIS A 303 2.36 13.54 -4.68
N GLN A 304 3.67 13.71 -4.88
CA GLN A 304 4.71 13.20 -3.99
C GLN A 304 4.65 13.88 -2.62
N LEU A 305 4.33 15.17 -2.57
CA LEU A 305 4.20 15.93 -1.32
C LEU A 305 3.11 15.36 -0.40
N MET A 306 2.02 14.85 -0.95
CA MET A 306 0.94 14.23 -0.17
C MET A 306 1.44 13.03 0.63
N PHE A 307 2.20 12.14 -0.02
CA PHE A 307 2.81 10.98 0.62
C PHE A 307 3.93 11.38 1.57
N ALA A 308 4.79 12.31 1.16
CA ALA A 308 5.92 12.76 1.97
C ALA A 308 5.48 13.43 3.28
N MET A 309 4.44 14.27 3.24
CA MET A 309 3.84 14.83 4.46
C MET A 309 3.27 13.74 5.35
N GLY A 310 2.46 12.83 4.77
CA GLY A 310 1.88 11.71 5.53
C GLY A 310 2.94 10.85 6.22
N GLU A 311 4.05 10.57 5.55
CA GLU A 311 5.15 9.75 6.09
C GLU A 311 5.99 10.49 7.13
N ALA A 312 6.26 11.79 6.92
CA ALA A 312 6.92 12.61 7.94
C ALA A 312 6.09 12.66 9.24
N ILE A 313 4.78 12.85 9.12
CA ILE A 313 3.85 12.84 10.26
C ILE A 313 3.84 11.44 10.92
N ALA A 314 3.81 10.36 10.14
CA ALA A 314 3.82 8.99 10.66
C ALA A 314 5.04 8.71 11.55
N HIS A 315 6.24 9.09 11.09
CA HIS A 315 7.47 8.93 11.88
C HIS A 315 7.49 9.82 13.13
N LEU A 316 7.02 11.06 13.04
CA LEU A 316 6.94 11.96 14.20
C LEU A 316 5.95 11.43 15.25
N ASN A 317 4.79 10.92 14.82
CA ASN A 317 3.83 10.26 15.71
C ASN A 317 4.43 9.03 16.39
N HIS A 318 5.17 8.21 15.64
CA HIS A 318 5.84 7.01 16.16
C HIS A 318 6.85 7.36 17.27
N LEU A 319 7.72 8.34 17.01
CA LEU A 319 8.71 8.80 17.96
C LEU A 319 8.07 9.46 19.19
N TRP A 320 7.00 10.25 18.99
CA TRP A 320 6.24 10.86 20.08
C TRP A 320 5.58 9.81 20.99
N GLN A 321 4.88 8.82 20.42
CA GLN A 321 4.20 7.78 21.21
C GLN A 321 5.15 6.85 21.94
N ARG A 322 6.38 6.69 21.44
CA ARG A 322 7.47 5.96 22.12
C ARG A 322 8.18 6.79 23.19
N GLY A 323 7.79 8.05 23.40
CA GLY A 323 8.40 8.94 24.38
C GLY A 323 9.80 9.42 23.99
N ALA A 324 10.14 9.42 22.71
CA ALA A 324 11.39 10.03 22.22
C ALA A 324 11.24 11.53 21.93
N LEU A 325 10.01 11.96 21.58
CA LEU A 325 9.68 13.35 21.31
C LEU A 325 8.57 13.87 22.22
N GLN A 326 8.58 15.17 22.46
CA GLN A 326 7.45 15.92 22.99
C GLN A 326 6.79 16.71 21.85
N ARG A 327 5.46 16.73 21.87
CA ARG A 327 4.65 17.53 20.97
C ARG A 327 4.31 18.89 21.61
N ILE A 328 4.51 19.97 20.87
CA ILE A 328 4.22 21.34 21.29
C ILE A 328 3.02 21.85 20.49
N GLU A 329 1.99 22.25 21.23
CA GLU A 329 0.74 22.81 20.69
C GLU A 329 0.56 24.21 21.24
N GLU A 330 0.75 25.20 20.37
CA GLU A 330 0.51 26.61 20.66
C GLU A 330 -0.64 27.11 19.78
N ASN A 331 -1.43 28.06 20.29
CA ASN A 331 -2.57 28.58 19.54
C ASN A 331 -2.09 29.27 18.26
N ASP A 332 -2.76 28.97 17.15
CA ASP A 332 -2.51 29.54 15.82
C ASP A 332 -1.12 29.25 15.21
N GLU A 333 -0.32 28.39 15.84
CA GLU A 333 0.98 27.94 15.33
C GLU A 333 0.93 26.49 14.82
N PRO A 334 1.82 26.10 13.88
CA PRO A 334 1.96 24.72 13.48
C PRO A 334 2.34 23.81 14.65
N LEU A 335 1.84 22.57 14.61
CA LEU A 335 2.24 21.49 15.49
C LEU A 335 3.74 21.21 15.34
N ARG A 336 4.50 21.39 16.42
CA ARG A 336 5.95 21.19 16.46
C ARG A 336 6.32 20.02 17.37
N TYR A 337 7.49 19.45 17.11
CA TYR A 337 8.09 18.36 17.88
C TYR A 337 9.47 18.78 18.37
N GLN A 338 9.83 18.33 19.57
CA GLN A 338 11.17 18.52 20.14
C GLN A 338 11.63 17.25 20.85
N ILE A 339 12.93 17.05 20.97
CA ILE A 339 13.51 15.93 21.73
C ILE A 339 13.15 16.10 23.21
N LEU A 340 12.73 15.01 23.87
CA LEU A 340 12.56 15.02 25.32
C LEU A 340 13.95 15.12 25.99
N PRO A 341 14.18 16.07 26.92
CA PRO A 341 15.44 16.13 27.64
C PRO A 341 15.67 14.80 28.36
N CYS A 342 16.86 14.21 28.16
CA CYS A 342 17.26 13.02 28.91
C CYS A 342 17.15 13.32 30.40
N SER A 343 16.37 12.50 31.12
CA SER A 343 16.17 12.58 32.57
C SER A 343 17.43 12.20 33.34
#